data_AF-A0A2I0NWI7-F1
#
_entry.id   AF-A0A2I0NWI7-F1
#
_cell.length_a   1.000
_cell.length_b   1.000
_cell.length_c   1.000
_cell.angle_alpha   90.00
_cell.angle_beta   90.00
_cell.angle_gamma   90.00
#
_symmetry.space_group_name_H-M   'P 1'
#
loop_
_entity.id
_entity.type
_entity.pdbx_description
1 polymer ?
#
loop_
_entity_poly.entity_id
_entity_poly.type
_entity_poly.pdbx_seq_one_letter_code
_entity_poly.pdbx_strand_id
1 'polypeptide(L)'
;MTDNPYEIFQKECPELAEQFNSLVEVQRSLKGLDPKTKQLINIAIQTSTKNSRGVKFHAMMAYQAGATKDEIVGAVVMNLHLTGLVTVLECLPAALEGFEEMLKPKNNTTGSRTVTKMTAGKPEKTVNSIK
;
A
#
# COMPACT_ATOMS: atom_id res chain seq x y z
N MET A 1 -10.57 11.92 16.33
CA MET A 1 -9.64 11.14 15.49
C MET A 1 -10.32 10.93 14.16
N THR A 2 -9.71 11.36 13.06
CA THR A 2 -10.21 11.10 11.71
C THR A 2 -9.86 9.66 11.36
N ASP A 3 -10.87 8.84 11.07
CA ASP A 3 -10.68 7.45 10.63
C ASP A 3 -9.68 7.38 9.45
N ASN A 4 -8.92 6.29 9.35
CA ASN A 4 -8.06 6.05 8.19
C ASN A 4 -8.95 6.05 6.92
N PRO A 5 -8.68 6.87 5.89
CA PRO A 5 -9.51 6.92 4.69
C PRO A 5 -9.73 5.56 4.02
N TYR A 6 -8.77 4.64 4.13
CA TYR A 6 -8.94 3.29 3.62
C TYR A 6 -9.92 2.45 4.47
N GLU A 7 -9.94 2.62 5.80
CA GLU A 7 -10.93 1.97 6.66
C GLU A 7 -12.35 2.49 6.39
N ILE A 8 -12.49 3.79 6.07
CA ILE A 8 -13.77 4.36 5.62
C ILE A 8 -14.19 3.69 4.30
N PHE A 9 -13.30 3.58 3.32
CA PHE A 9 -13.58 2.91 2.05
C PHE A 9 -14.02 1.45 2.24
N GLN A 10 -13.38 0.71 3.15
CA GLN A 10 -13.78 -0.65 3.47
C GLN A 10 -15.18 -0.74 4.10
N LYS A 11 -15.55 0.21 4.97
CA LYS A 11 -16.87 0.25 5.62
C LYS A 11 -17.98 0.62 4.63
N GLU A 12 -17.75 1.65 3.82
CA GLU A 12 -18.77 2.21 2.92
C GLU A 12 -18.91 1.41 1.61
N CYS A 13 -17.87 0.72 1.15
CA CYS A 13 -17.85 -0.01 -0.11
C CYS A 13 -17.20 -1.41 0.03
N PRO A 14 -17.74 -2.31 0.88
CA PRO A 14 -17.05 -3.54 1.29
C PRO A 14 -16.75 -4.49 0.12
N GLU A 15 -17.71 -4.74 -0.77
CA GLU A 15 -17.50 -5.62 -1.92
C GLU A 15 -16.43 -5.07 -2.87
N LEU A 16 -16.44 -3.76 -3.14
CA LEU A 16 -15.44 -3.12 -4.00
C LEU A 16 -14.05 -3.13 -3.35
N ALA A 17 -13.96 -2.93 -2.04
CA ALA A 17 -12.72 -3.01 -1.31
C ALA A 17 -12.10 -4.42 -1.33
N GLU A 18 -12.93 -5.47 -1.25
CA GLU A 18 -12.48 -6.86 -1.38
C GLU A 18 -11.91 -7.14 -2.79
N GLN A 19 -12.60 -6.70 -3.84
CA GLN A 19 -12.12 -6.86 -5.22
C GLN A 19 -10.83 -6.06 -5.46
N PHE A 20 -10.75 -4.83 -4.93
CA PHE A 20 -9.53 -4.02 -4.98
C PHE A 20 -8.34 -4.74 -4.31
N ASN A 21 -8.54 -5.33 -3.14
CA ASN A 21 -7.47 -6.09 -2.46
C ASN A 21 -7.02 -7.30 -3.26
N SER A 22 -7.96 -8.03 -3.86
CA SER A 22 -7.65 -9.15 -4.73
C SER A 22 -6.79 -8.71 -5.92
N LEU A 23 -7.12 -7.58 -6.56
CA LEU A 23 -6.33 -6.99 -7.63
C LEU A 23 -4.91 -6.62 -7.15
N VAL A 24 -4.78 -5.97 -6.00
CA VAL A 24 -3.49 -5.60 -5.41
C VAL A 24 -2.63 -6.83 -5.16
N GLU A 25 -3.21 -7.92 -4.65
CA GLU A 25 -2.48 -9.17 -4.41
C GLU A 25 -2.01 -9.84 -5.70
N VAL A 26 -2.84 -9.86 -6.75
CA VAL A 26 -2.43 -10.34 -8.08
C VAL A 26 -1.26 -9.50 -8.59
N GLN A 27 -1.36 -8.17 -8.59
CA GLN A 27 -0.28 -7.27 -8.99
C GLN A 27 1.01 -7.49 -8.17
N ARG A 28 0.87 -7.67 -6.85
CA ARG A 28 2.00 -7.95 -5.94
C ARG A 28 2.69 -9.27 -6.27
N SER A 29 1.94 -10.29 -6.69
CA SER A 29 2.47 -11.62 -7.03
C SER A 29 3.06 -11.72 -8.45
N LEU A 30 2.82 -10.74 -9.33
CA LEU A 30 3.37 -10.74 -10.69
C LEU A 30 4.90 -10.92 -10.68
N LYS A 31 5.40 -11.83 -11.50
CA LYS A 31 6.84 -12.05 -11.69
C LYS A 31 7.46 -10.92 -12.52
N GLY A 32 8.79 -10.81 -12.49
CA GLY A 32 9.57 -9.88 -13.33
C GLY A 32 10.29 -8.77 -12.55
N LEU A 33 9.74 -8.35 -11.41
CA LEU A 33 10.40 -7.41 -10.48
C LEU A 33 10.41 -7.99 -9.07
N ASP A 34 11.53 -7.84 -8.37
CA ASP A 34 11.61 -8.23 -6.96
C ASP A 34 10.82 -7.25 -6.07
N PRO A 35 10.47 -7.63 -4.82
CA PRO A 35 9.67 -6.81 -3.94
C PRO A 35 10.25 -5.42 -3.66
N LYS A 36 11.58 -5.29 -3.51
CA LYS A 36 12.24 -4.01 -3.24
C LYS A 36 12.07 -3.09 -4.42
N THR A 37 12.39 -3.58 -5.63
CA THR A 37 12.26 -2.81 -6.86
C THR A 37 10.82 -2.35 -7.10
N LYS A 38 9.82 -3.19 -6.83
CA LYS A 38 8.40 -2.78 -6.91
C LYS A 38 8.09 -1.58 -6.02
N GLN A 39 8.59 -1.55 -4.78
CA GLN A 39 8.32 -0.43 -3.88
C GLN A 39 9.06 0.84 -4.29
N LEU A 40 10.30 0.74 -4.76
CA LEU A 40 11.03 1.90 -5.29
C LEU A 40 10.31 2.52 -6.50
N ILE A 41 9.77 1.69 -7.40
CA ILE A 41 8.95 2.16 -8.53
C ILE A 41 7.66 2.81 -8.03
N ASN A 42 6.97 2.22 -7.05
CA ASN A 42 5.79 2.85 -6.46
C ASN A 42 6.12 4.21 -5.85
N ILE A 43 7.25 4.36 -5.15
CA ILE A 43 7.69 5.67 -4.61
C ILE A 43 7.86 6.68 -5.75
N ALA A 44 8.51 6.29 -6.84
CA ALA A 44 8.68 7.17 -8.00
C ALA A 44 7.32 7.57 -8.63
N ILE A 45 6.40 6.62 -8.82
CA ILE A 45 5.05 6.88 -9.35
C ILE A 45 4.27 7.82 -8.44
N GLN A 46 4.26 7.58 -7.13
CA GLN A 46 3.54 8.43 -6.17
C GLN A 46 4.16 9.83 -6.07
N THR A 47 5.48 9.95 -6.21
CA THR A 47 6.15 11.24 -6.30
C THR A 47 5.69 12.00 -7.54
N SER A 48 5.65 11.32 -8.71
CA SER A 48 5.23 11.91 -9.98
C SER A 48 3.79 12.46 -9.97
N THR A 49 2.94 11.91 -9.09
CA THR A 49 1.53 12.30 -8.93
C THR A 49 1.28 13.16 -7.68
N LYS A 50 2.33 13.66 -7.01
CA LYS A 50 2.27 14.48 -5.79
C LYS A 50 1.53 13.82 -4.62
N ASN A 51 1.58 12.49 -4.53
CA ASN A 51 0.95 11.73 -3.46
C ASN A 51 1.93 11.46 -2.31
N SER A 52 2.22 12.48 -1.50
CA SER A 52 3.15 12.38 -0.36
C SER A 52 2.75 11.30 0.66
N ARG A 53 1.45 11.11 0.91
CA ARG A 53 0.93 10.03 1.75
C ARG A 53 1.27 8.66 1.18
N GLY A 54 1.08 8.45 -0.13
CA GLY A 54 1.48 7.23 -0.82
C GLY A 54 2.99 7.00 -0.75
N VAL A 55 3.79 8.04 -0.97
CA VAL A 55 5.26 8.00 -0.84
C VAL A 55 5.67 7.53 0.55
N LYS A 56 5.08 8.09 1.62
CA LYS A 56 5.34 7.66 3.01
C LYS A 56 5.08 6.16 3.21
N PHE A 57 3.91 5.67 2.79
CA PHE A 57 3.55 4.25 2.93
C PHE A 57 4.49 3.34 2.15
N HIS A 58 4.81 3.68 0.90
CA HIS A 58 5.71 2.86 0.09
C HIS A 58 7.16 2.92 0.56
N ALA A 59 7.60 4.00 1.23
CA ALA A 59 8.90 4.05 1.90
C ALA A 59 9.00 3.04 3.05
N MET A 60 7.94 2.90 3.86
CA MET A 60 7.89 1.86 4.91
C MET A 60 7.97 0.45 4.30
N MET A 61 7.21 0.21 3.23
CA MET A 61 7.19 -1.09 2.54
C MET A 61 8.53 -1.39 1.86
N ALA A 62 9.19 -0.37 1.29
CA ALA A 62 10.51 -0.50 0.70
C ALA A 62 11.55 -0.89 1.75
N TYR A 63 11.54 -0.25 2.92
CA TYR A 63 12.40 -0.62 4.04
C TYR A 63 12.18 -2.10 4.44
N GLN A 64 10.93 -2.53 4.57
CA GLN A 64 10.60 -3.92 4.90
C GLN A 64 11.08 -4.91 3.84
N ALA A 65 11.17 -4.48 2.58
CA ALA A 65 11.73 -5.24 1.47
C ALA A 65 13.27 -5.16 1.38
N GLY A 66 13.94 -4.48 2.31
CA GLY A 66 15.40 -4.36 2.38
C GLY A 66 15.98 -3.17 1.63
N ALA A 67 15.17 -2.15 1.29
CA ALA A 67 15.68 -0.91 0.73
C ALA A 67 16.44 -0.07 1.75
N THR A 68 17.54 0.53 1.29
CA THR A 68 18.30 1.52 2.03
C THR A 68 17.65 2.91 1.95
N LYS A 69 18.07 3.81 2.85
CA LYS A 69 17.67 5.22 2.80
C LYS A 69 18.01 5.86 1.45
N ASP A 70 19.20 5.57 0.93
CA ASP A 70 19.69 6.16 -0.32
C ASP A 70 18.89 5.69 -1.53
N GLU A 71 18.48 4.41 -1.58
CA GLU A 71 17.60 3.90 -2.65
C GLU A 71 16.23 4.59 -2.62
N ILE A 72 15.65 4.80 -1.43
CA ILE A 72 14.37 5.50 -1.25
C ILE A 72 14.47 6.97 -1.66
N VAL A 73 15.52 7.68 -1.21
CA VAL A 73 15.78 9.06 -1.62
C VAL A 73 15.99 9.15 -3.13
N GLY A 74 16.75 8.21 -3.71
CA GLY A 74 16.98 8.12 -5.14
C GLY A 74 15.69 7.99 -5.95
N ALA A 75 14.75 7.14 -5.50
CA ALA A 75 13.44 6.97 -6.15
C ALA A 75 12.60 8.27 -6.17
N VAL A 76 12.68 9.08 -5.11
CA VAL A 76 12.04 10.40 -5.08
C VAL A 76 12.79 11.37 -5.99
N VAL A 77 14.10 11.56 -5.79
CA VAL A 77 14.90 12.59 -6.46
C VAL A 77 15.02 12.36 -7.98
N MET A 78 14.91 11.12 -8.47
CA MET A 78 14.86 10.82 -9.90
C MET A 78 13.78 11.64 -10.63
N ASN A 79 12.71 12.03 -9.93
CA ASN A 79 11.61 12.83 -10.48
C ASN A 79 11.97 14.30 -10.76
N LEU A 80 13.09 14.83 -10.24
CA LEU A 80 13.43 16.26 -10.31
C LEU A 80 13.35 16.85 -11.71
N HIS A 81 13.92 16.16 -12.71
CA HIS A 81 13.94 16.61 -14.11
C HIS A 81 12.78 16.07 -14.94
N LEU A 82 12.01 15.09 -14.42
CA LEU A 82 10.90 14.44 -15.12
C LEU A 82 9.54 15.08 -14.80
N THR A 83 9.33 15.45 -13.53
CA THR A 83 8.06 16.05 -13.05
C THR A 83 8.26 17.38 -12.31
N GLY A 84 9.50 17.83 -12.13
CA GLY A 84 9.86 19.14 -11.61
C GLY A 84 10.23 19.15 -10.12
N LEU A 85 10.84 20.25 -9.68
CA LEU A 85 11.35 20.40 -8.31
C LEU A 85 10.26 20.31 -7.24
N VAL A 86 9.06 20.85 -7.51
CA VAL A 86 7.98 20.91 -6.51
C VAL A 86 7.55 19.53 -6.04
N THR A 87 7.45 18.54 -6.94
CA THR A 87 7.04 17.17 -6.58
C THR A 87 8.05 16.53 -5.61
N VAL A 88 9.35 16.77 -5.85
CA VAL A 88 10.45 16.31 -4.98
C VAL A 88 10.40 16.98 -3.62
N LEU A 89 10.25 18.31 -3.56
CA LEU A 89 10.21 19.05 -2.30
C LEU A 89 9.02 18.64 -1.42
N GLU A 90 7.86 18.34 -2.03
CA GLU A 90 6.66 17.90 -1.30
C GLU A 90 6.77 16.44 -0.81
N CYS A 91 7.43 15.56 -1.58
CA CYS A 91 7.44 14.11 -1.29
C CYS A 91 8.66 13.63 -0.53
N LEU A 92 9.82 14.29 -0.65
CA LEU A 92 11.05 13.87 0.02
C LEU A 92 10.91 13.80 1.55
N PRO A 93 10.29 14.78 2.25
CA PRO A 93 10.06 14.69 3.69
C PRO A 93 9.21 13.46 4.06
N ALA A 94 8.18 13.16 3.27
CA ALA A 94 7.28 12.04 3.53
C ALA A 94 7.98 10.68 3.35
N ALA A 95 8.88 10.56 2.38
CA ALA A 95 9.70 9.36 2.19
C ALA A 95 10.64 9.12 3.39
N LEU A 96 11.29 10.18 3.88
CA LEU A 96 12.16 10.13 5.04
C LEU A 96 11.39 9.76 6.31
N GLU A 97 10.22 10.38 6.52
CA GLU A 97 9.34 10.09 7.64
C GLU A 97 8.93 8.60 7.67
N GLY A 98 8.53 8.05 6.51
CA GLY A 98 8.17 6.63 6.40
C GLY A 98 9.35 5.69 6.67
N PHE A 99 10.55 6.03 6.21
CA PHE A 99 11.76 5.27 6.51
C PHE A 99 12.10 5.31 8.02
N GLU A 100 12.06 6.50 8.62
CA GLU A 100 12.40 6.71 10.03
C GLU A 100 11.40 6.05 10.98
N GLU A 101 10.11 6.00 10.63
CA GLU A 101 9.10 5.25 11.39
C GLU A 101 9.46 3.77 11.53
N MET A 102 10.08 3.17 10.51
CA MET A 102 10.49 1.77 10.53
C MET A 102 11.75 1.49 11.37
N LEU A 103 12.55 2.52 11.66
CA LEU A 103 13.71 2.42 12.56
C LEU A 103 13.30 2.43 14.04
N LYS A 104 12.10 2.92 14.36
CA LYS A 104 11.63 3.00 15.75
C LYS A 104 11.36 1.57 16.27
N PRO A 105 11.78 1.25 17.50
CA PRO A 105 11.45 -0.05 18.10
C PRO A 105 9.93 -0.21 18.19
N LYS A 106 9.42 -1.37 17.77
CA LYS A 106 8.00 -1.70 17.97
C LYS A 106 7.77 -1.86 19.47
N ASN A 107 7.18 -0.86 20.12
CA ASN A 107 6.65 -1.04 21.47
C ASN A 107 5.54 -2.10 21.39
N ASN A 108 5.73 -3.23 22.07
CA ASN A 108 4.75 -4.30 22.15
C ASN A 108 3.53 -3.84 22.96
N THR A 109 2.55 -3.22 22.30
CA THR A 109 1.19 -3.12 22.83
C THR A 109 0.34 -4.18 22.15
N THR A 110 0.14 -5.29 22.85
CA THR A 110 -0.79 -6.37 22.52
C THR A 110 -2.21 -5.83 22.44
N GLY A 111 -2.70 -5.61 21.21
CA GLY A 111 -4.12 -5.48 20.89
C GLY A 111 -4.50 -6.60 19.95
N SER A 112 -4.99 -7.72 20.49
CA SER A 112 -5.53 -8.84 19.72
C SER A 112 -6.67 -8.34 18.81
N ARG A 113 -6.44 -8.26 17.49
CA ARG A 113 -7.54 -8.22 16.52
C ARG A 113 -7.81 -9.66 16.09
N THR A 114 -8.85 -10.23 16.67
CA THR A 114 -9.48 -11.47 16.21
C THR A 114 -9.95 -11.26 14.77
N VAL A 115 -9.32 -11.96 13.82
CA VAL A 115 -9.86 -12.09 12.46
C VAL A 115 -10.89 -13.20 12.49
N THR A 116 -12.17 -12.83 12.57
CA THR A 116 -13.27 -13.79 12.36
C THR A 116 -13.27 -14.19 10.89
N LYS A 117 -12.92 -15.45 10.60
CA LYS A 117 -13.11 -16.05 9.27
C LYS A 117 -14.60 -16.08 8.95
N MET A 118 -15.07 -15.24 8.03
CA MET A 118 -16.36 -15.44 7.35
C MET A 118 -16.14 -16.37 6.17
N THR A 119 -16.58 -17.61 6.30
CA THR A 119 -16.69 -18.57 5.19
C THR A 119 -17.93 -18.24 4.37
N ALA A 120 -17.75 -17.85 3.11
CA ALA A 120 -18.84 -17.63 2.17
C ALA A 120 -19.47 -18.97 1.74
N GLY A 121 -20.71 -19.22 2.17
CA GLY A 121 -21.56 -20.26 1.59
C GLY A 121 -22.11 -19.80 0.24
N LYS A 122 -21.94 -20.62 -0.81
CA LYS A 122 -22.58 -20.43 -2.12
C LYS A 122 -24.10 -20.68 -2.00
N PRO A 123 -24.96 -19.93 -2.70
CA PRO A 123 -26.35 -20.32 -2.87
C PRO A 123 -26.47 -21.45 -3.90
N GLU A 124 -27.08 -22.55 -3.48
CA GLU A 124 -27.49 -23.68 -4.31
C GLU A 124 -28.69 -23.26 -5.18
N LYS A 125 -28.64 -23.56 -6.49
CA LYS A 125 -29.78 -23.36 -7.41
C LYS A 125 -30.76 -24.51 -7.27
N THR A 126 -31.94 -24.26 -6.72
CA THR A 126 -33.05 -25.23 -6.76
C THR A 126 -33.69 -25.19 -8.14
N VAL A 127 -33.42 -26.20 -8.97
CA VAL A 127 -34.21 -26.48 -10.18
C VAL A 127 -35.44 -27.27 -9.73
N ASN A 128 -36.61 -26.65 -9.77
CA ASN A 128 -37.89 -27.36 -9.62
C ASN A 128 -38.30 -27.93 -10.99
N SER A 129 -38.10 -29.22 -11.19
CA SER A 129 -38.80 -30.00 -12.20
C SER A 129 -40.11 -30.55 -11.58
N ILE A 130 -41.26 -30.13 -12.11
CA ILE A 130 -42.56 -30.74 -11.81
C ILE A 130 -43.08 -31.36 -13.11
N LYS A 131 -43.14 -32.70 -13.08
CA LYS A 131 -43.81 -33.69 -13.95
C LYS A 131 -43.37 -33.79 -15.40
#